data_AF-A0A7I0JAR8-F1
#
_entry.id   AF-A0A7I0JAR8-F1
#
_cell.length_a   1.000
_cell.length_b   1.000
_cell.length_c   1.000
_cell.angle_alpha   90.00
_cell.angle_beta   90.00
_cell.angle_gamma   90.00
#
_symmetry.space_group_name_H-M   'P 1'
#
loop_
_entity.id
_entity.type
_entity.pdbx_description
1 polymer ?
#
loop_
_entity_poly.entity_id
_entity_poly.type
_entity_poly.pdbx_seq_one_letter_code
_entity_poly.pdbx_strand_id
1 'polypeptide(L)' 'FSAVMDGELVRLERETVVEIHPGALNVLVPARNAQARAA' A
#
# COMPACT_ATOMS: atom_id res chain seq x y z
N PHE A 1 8.20 -0.65 19.21
CA PHE A 1 8.62 -0.04 17.94
C PHE A 1 7.39 0.59 17.32
N SER A 2 7.54 1.67 16.55
CA SER A 2 6.41 2.30 15.85
C SER A 2 6.88 2.74 14.47
N ALA A 3 5.96 2.71 13.51
CA ALA A 3 6.17 3.20 12.16
C ALA A 3 5.06 4.17 11.78
N VAL A 4 5.35 5.06 10.84
CA VAL A 4 4.33 5.91 10.23
C VAL A 4 3.84 5.20 8.96
N MET A 5 2.53 4.96 8.86
CA MET A 5 1.86 4.37 7.70
C MET A 5 0.76 5.34 7.24
N ASP A 6 0.86 5.84 6.01
CA ASP A 6 -0.04 6.87 5.45
C ASP A 6 -0.25 8.12 6.34
N GLY A 7 0.78 8.47 7.13
CA GLY A 7 0.75 9.61 8.04
C GLY A 7 0.26 9.28 9.46
N GLU A 8 -0.17 8.05 9.71
CA GLU A 8 -0.62 7.59 11.02
C GLU A 8 0.48 6.85 11.76
N LEU A 9 0.63 7.14 13.06
CA LEU A 9 1.58 6.44 13.92
C LEU A 9 1.01 5.09 14.36
N VAL A 10 1.62 4.01 13.92
CA VAL A 10 1.18 2.65 14.22
C VAL A 10 2.22 1.93 15.08
N ARG A 11 1.76 1.29 16.15
CA ARG A 11 2.59 0.46 17.02
C ARG A 11 2.88 -0.87 16.33
N LEU A 12 4.15 -1.24 16.29
CA LEU A 12 4.61 -2.52 15.75
C LEU A 12 4.83 -3.52 16.87
N GLU A 13 4.52 -4.77 16.57
CA GLU A 13 4.87 -5.92 17.39
C GLU A 13 6.34 -6.32 17.17
N ARG A 14 6.79 -7.40 17.83
CA ARG A 14 8.14 -7.93 17.62
C ARG A 14 8.40 -8.30 16.15
N GLU A 15 7.39 -8.84 15.49
CA GLU A 15 7.38 -9.18 14.08
C GLU A 15 6.11 -8.60 13.46
N THR A 16 6.26 -7.91 12.33
CA THR A 16 5.15 -7.34 11.58
C THR A 16 5.49 -7.50 10.11
N VAL A 17 4.55 -8.09 9.35
CA VAL A 17 4.72 -8.37 7.93
C VAL A 17 3.99 -7.30 7.13
N VAL A 18 4.69 -6.68 6.19
CA VAL A 18 4.10 -5.79 5.19
C VAL A 18 3.95 -6.60 3.91
N GLU A 19 2.72 -6.78 3.45
CA GLU A 19 2.39 -7.59 2.28
C GLU A 19 1.67 -6.75 1.21
N ILE A 20 2.00 -6.99 -0.06
CA ILE A 20 1.30 -6.38 -1.20
C ILE A 20 0.12 -7.26 -1.56
N HIS A 21 -1.08 -6.68 -1.59
CA HIS A 21 -2.28 -7.33 -2.11
C HIS A 21 -2.54 -6.85 -3.55
N PRO A 22 -2.09 -7.60 -4.58
CA PRO A 22 -2.20 -7.16 -5.97
C PRO A 22 -3.67 -7.04 -6.39
N GLY A 23 -4.04 -5.91 -6.98
CA GLY A 23 -5.41 -5.68 -7.46
C GLY A 23 -6.46 -5.56 -6.35
N ALA A 24 -6.06 -5.20 -5.12
CA ALA A 24 -6.95 -5.07 -3.98
C ALA A 24 -8.08 -4.04 -4.18
N LEU A 25 -7.89 -3.04 -5.03
CA LEU A 25 -8.88 -2.00 -5.31
C LEU A 25 -8.88 -1.61 -6.79
N ASN A 26 -10.09 -1.43 -7.34
CA ASN A 26 -10.29 -0.79 -8.63
C ASN A 26 -10.21 0.73 -8.46
N VAL A 27 -9.29 1.37 -9.17
CA VAL A 27 -9.08 2.82 -9.10
C VAL A 27 -9.22 3.43 -10.49
N LEU A 28 -9.82 4.63 -10.55
CA LEU A 28 -9.86 5.41 -11.78
C LEU A 28 -8.50 6.05 -12.01
N VAL A 29 -7.90 5.78 -13.17
CA VAL A 29 -6.63 6.37 -13.58
C VAL A 29 -6.78 7.04 -14.96
N PRO A 30 -5.96 8.04 -15.29
CA PRO A 30 -5.90 8.57 -16.65
C PRO A 30 -5.65 7.43 -17.65
N ALA A 31 -6.34 7.43 -18.79
CA ALA A 31 -6.29 6.31 -19.75
C ALA A 31 -4.85 5.96 -20.19
N ARG A 32 -3.97 6.96 -20.32
CA ARG A 32 -2.54 6.77 -20.65
C ARG A 32 -1.75 5.97 -19.61
N ASN A 33 -2.26 5.86 -18.38
CA ASN A 33 -1.64 5.18 -17.24
C ASN A 33 -2.31 3.82 -16.93
N ALA A 34 -3.33 3.40 -17.68
CA ALA A 34 -4.09 2.17 -17.38
C ALA A 34 -3.24 0.88 -17.46
N GLN A 35 -2.08 0.91 -18.12
CA GLN A 35 -1.13 -0.20 -18.17
C GLN A 35 0.02 -0.08 -17.16
N ALA A 36 0.05 0.99 -16.34
CA ALA A 36 0.99 1.07 -15.24
C ALA A 36 0.66 -0.04 -14.27
N ARG A 37 1.43 -1.14 -14.32
CA ARG A 37 1.34 -2.20 -13.33
C ARG A 37 1.62 -1.54 -11.98
N ALA A 38 0.70 -1.70 -11.05
CA ALA A 38 0.90 -1.30 -9.67
C ALA A 38 2.27 -1.85 -9.21
N ALA A 39 3.09 -0.96 -8.64
CA ALA A 39 4.42 -1.27 -8.14
C ALA A 39 4.37 -2.27 -6.98
#